data_AF-A0AAP9Y5X0-F1
#
_entry.id   AF-A0AAP9Y5X0-F1
#
_cell.length_a   1.000
_cell.length_b   1.000
_cell.length_c   1.000
_cell.angle_alpha   90.00
_cell.angle_beta   90.00
_cell.angle_gamma   90.00
#
_symmetry.space_group_name_H-M   'P 1'
#
loop_
_entity.id
_entity.type
_entity.pdbx_description
1 polymer ?
#
loop_
_entity_poly.entity_id
_entity_poly.type
_entity_poly.pdbx_seq_one_letter_code
_entity_poly.pdbx_strand_id
1 'polypeptide(L)'
;MSTWGDVAAEVSKVAPILGNAVPGVGTLVGSGVGLAASVIAKALGTDPSPDSVMGALVNDPEAAGKLKQAEMDHERDLAQIAAQREQTELSARTALYSAEAADRDSARKLAAKQPGDWVRPTITFGLLFGAIAILVFVFHGNASLLKDATTSLTVGTVIGYWFNELKQTLSFWFGTTSDATATNAKVADFAVSPGATGK
;
A
#
# COMPACT_ATOMS: atom_id res chain seq x y z
N MET A 1 -3.50 20.11 -28.05
CA MET A 1 -3.30 20.38 -26.61
C MET A 1 -2.39 19.31 -26.08
N SER A 2 -1.23 19.73 -25.64
CA SER A 2 -0.21 18.89 -25.02
C SER A 2 -0.65 18.60 -23.59
N THR A 3 -0.50 17.37 -23.13
CA THR A 3 -0.76 17.01 -21.74
C THR A 3 0.52 17.04 -20.92
N TRP A 4 0.41 17.13 -19.59
CA TRP A 4 1.57 16.99 -18.71
C TRP A 4 2.26 15.63 -18.85
N GLY A 5 1.54 14.59 -19.26
CA GLY A 5 2.12 13.29 -19.58
C GLY A 5 3.04 13.34 -20.80
N ASP A 6 2.67 14.12 -21.82
CA ASP A 6 3.51 14.30 -23.02
C ASP A 6 4.78 15.10 -22.68
N VAL A 7 4.64 16.16 -21.90
CA VAL A 7 5.77 16.96 -21.41
C VAL A 7 6.73 16.10 -20.58
N ALA A 8 6.19 15.28 -19.68
CA ALA A 8 6.97 14.37 -18.86
C ALA A 8 7.76 13.36 -19.71
N ALA A 9 7.15 12.78 -20.75
CA ALA A 9 7.79 11.83 -21.64
C ALA A 9 8.96 12.46 -22.42
N GLU A 10 8.81 13.70 -22.88
CA GLU A 10 9.86 14.38 -23.63
C GLU A 10 11.00 14.86 -22.72
N VAL A 11 10.66 15.44 -21.57
CA VAL A 11 11.65 15.87 -20.57
C VAL A 11 12.42 14.68 -20.02
N SER A 12 11.78 13.53 -19.81
CA SER A 12 12.44 12.32 -19.28
C SER A 12 13.56 11.78 -20.18
N LYS A 13 13.54 12.08 -21.49
CA LYS A 13 14.61 11.66 -22.42
C LYS A 13 15.91 12.42 -22.19
N VAL A 14 15.84 13.61 -21.61
CA VAL A 14 16.98 14.52 -21.47
C VAL A 14 17.33 14.80 -20.01
N ALA A 15 16.30 14.94 -19.18
CA ALA A 15 16.36 15.19 -17.73
C ALA A 15 15.40 14.20 -17.01
N PRO A 16 15.83 12.95 -16.76
CA PRO A 16 14.99 11.88 -16.24
C PRO A 16 14.41 12.13 -14.84
N ILE A 17 15.12 12.81 -13.94
CA ILE A 17 14.64 13.13 -12.58
C ILE A 17 13.54 14.18 -12.66
N LEU A 18 13.74 15.23 -13.46
CA LEU A 18 12.72 16.25 -13.70
C LEU A 18 11.50 15.66 -14.37
N GLY A 19 11.68 14.82 -15.40
CA GLY A 19 10.59 14.17 -16.13
C GLY A 19 9.74 13.25 -15.24
N ASN A 20 10.36 12.47 -14.35
CA ASN A 20 9.65 11.65 -13.36
C ASN A 20 8.98 12.47 -12.24
N ALA A 21 9.40 13.73 -12.06
CA ALA A 21 8.75 14.64 -11.11
C ALA A 21 7.54 15.37 -11.72
N VAL A 22 7.34 15.30 -13.05
CA VAL A 22 6.19 15.90 -13.75
C VAL A 22 4.92 15.04 -13.58
N PRO A 23 3.74 15.64 -13.37
CA PRO A 23 2.49 14.90 -13.21
C PRO A 23 2.14 14.06 -14.44
N GLY A 24 1.65 12.83 -14.22
CA GLY A 24 1.07 11.99 -15.29
C GLY A 24 1.96 10.83 -15.74
N VAL A 25 3.20 10.73 -15.26
CA VAL A 25 4.02 9.52 -15.40
C VAL A 25 4.13 8.85 -14.04
N GLY A 26 3.35 7.79 -13.84
CA GLY A 26 3.53 6.80 -12.75
C GLY A 26 3.20 7.22 -11.31
N THR A 27 3.15 8.51 -10.95
CA THR A 27 2.88 8.93 -9.57
C THR A 27 1.51 9.59 -9.42
N LEU A 28 0.68 9.03 -8.54
CA LEU A 28 -0.58 9.62 -8.10
C LEU A 28 -0.38 11.07 -7.65
N VAL A 29 -1.33 11.91 -8.04
CA VAL A 29 -1.45 13.33 -7.73
C VAL A 29 -1.28 13.60 -6.23
N GLY A 30 -0.23 14.34 -5.88
CA GLY A 30 -0.01 14.90 -4.55
C GLY A 30 1.00 16.05 -4.62
N SER A 31 0.59 17.23 -4.16
CA SER A 31 1.30 18.49 -3.76
C SER A 31 2.63 18.93 -4.39
N GLY A 32 3.47 18.06 -4.95
CA GLY A 32 4.67 18.41 -5.72
C GLY A 32 4.43 18.76 -7.18
N VAL A 33 3.14 18.81 -7.59
CA VAL A 33 2.63 19.08 -8.94
C VAL A 33 3.12 20.42 -9.52
N GLY A 34 3.20 21.46 -8.68
CA GLY A 34 3.63 22.79 -9.12
C GLY A 34 5.14 22.96 -9.24
N LEU A 35 5.91 22.18 -8.48
CA LEU A 35 7.36 22.42 -8.36
C LEU A 35 8.09 22.04 -9.65
N ALA A 36 7.88 20.81 -10.15
CA ALA A 36 8.56 20.34 -11.37
C ALA A 36 8.17 21.17 -12.61
N ALA A 37 6.87 21.45 -12.78
CA ALA A 37 6.36 22.31 -13.84
C ALA A 37 6.97 23.72 -13.77
N SER A 38 7.07 24.31 -12.58
CA SER A 38 7.65 25.64 -12.39
C SER A 38 9.16 25.67 -12.65
N VAL A 39 9.90 24.62 -12.28
CA VAL A 39 11.35 24.53 -12.51
C VAL A 39 11.63 24.39 -14.00
N ILE A 40 10.87 23.55 -14.70
CA ILE A 40 10.97 23.35 -16.15
C ILE A 40 10.62 24.64 -16.90
N ALA A 41 9.51 25.28 -16.56
CA ALA A 41 9.09 26.55 -17.17
C ALA A 41 10.11 27.67 -16.92
N LYS A 42 10.67 27.75 -15.72
CA LYS A 42 11.71 28.73 -15.37
C LYS A 42 13.03 28.48 -16.09
N ALA A 43 13.43 27.22 -16.27
CA ALA A 43 14.62 26.85 -17.03
C ALA A 43 14.47 27.17 -18.53
N LEU A 44 13.25 27.07 -19.06
CA LEU A 44 12.94 27.36 -20.46
C LEU A 44 12.50 28.82 -20.71
N GLY A 45 12.29 29.61 -19.65
CA GLY A 45 11.81 30.99 -19.74
C GLY A 45 10.39 31.11 -20.29
N THR A 46 9.55 30.08 -20.10
CA THR A 46 8.19 30.01 -20.63
C THR A 46 7.13 30.03 -19.54
N ASP A 47 5.87 30.17 -19.94
CA ASP A 47 4.74 30.03 -19.03
C ASP A 47 4.64 28.57 -18.54
N PRO A 48 4.33 28.30 -17.26
CA PRO A 48 4.08 26.97 -16.71
C PRO A 48 2.77 26.32 -17.22
N SER A 49 2.55 26.35 -18.53
CA SER A 49 1.49 25.63 -19.24
C SER A 49 2.09 24.49 -20.08
N PRO A 50 1.39 23.34 -20.20
CA PRO A 50 1.87 22.21 -21.00
C PRO A 50 2.20 22.59 -22.45
N ASP A 51 1.36 23.43 -23.05
CA ASP A 51 1.50 23.84 -24.44
C ASP A 51 2.71 24.77 -24.63
N SER A 52 2.95 25.70 -23.71
CA SER A 52 4.10 26.61 -23.76
C SER A 52 5.43 25.87 -23.54
N VAL A 53 5.46 24.91 -22.62
CA VAL A 53 6.65 24.10 -22.34
C VAL A 53 6.95 23.16 -23.50
N MET A 54 5.95 22.47 -24.04
CA MET A 54 6.11 21.60 -25.21
C MET A 54 6.55 22.39 -26.45
N GLY A 55 5.97 23.59 -26.66
CA GLY A 55 6.38 24.48 -27.73
C GLY A 55 7.85 24.90 -27.60
N ALA A 56 8.34 25.18 -26.39
CA ALA A 56 9.75 25.51 -26.17
C ALA A 56 10.68 24.31 -26.39
N LEU A 57 10.28 23.11 -25.95
CA LEU A 57 11.03 21.86 -26.16
C LEU A 57 11.20 21.51 -27.65
N VAL A 58 10.18 21.77 -28.46
CA VAL A 58 10.20 21.46 -29.91
C VAL A 58 10.93 22.53 -30.71
N ASN A 59 10.81 23.80 -30.33
CA ASN A 59 11.33 24.93 -31.12
C ASN A 59 12.73 25.39 -30.69
N ASP A 60 13.19 25.09 -29.47
CA ASP A 60 14.51 25.47 -28.98
C ASP A 60 15.41 24.23 -28.82
N PRO A 61 16.38 23.99 -29.72
CA PRO A 61 17.34 22.88 -29.57
C PRO A 61 18.27 23.05 -28.35
N GLU A 62 18.38 24.26 -27.76
CA GLU A 62 19.09 24.48 -26.50
C GLU A 62 18.24 24.14 -25.26
N ALA A 63 16.93 23.95 -25.40
CA ALA A 63 16.03 23.58 -24.30
C ALA A 63 16.51 22.32 -23.58
N ALA A 64 17.00 21.34 -24.34
CA ALA A 64 17.56 20.10 -23.82
C ALA A 64 18.76 20.35 -22.89
N GLY A 65 19.67 21.25 -23.27
CA GLY A 65 20.84 21.62 -22.47
C GLY A 65 20.44 22.36 -21.19
N LYS A 66 19.51 23.31 -21.29
CA LYS A 66 18.99 24.08 -20.15
C LYS A 66 18.28 23.21 -19.12
N LEU A 67 17.50 22.23 -19.57
CA LEU A 67 16.82 21.28 -18.68
C LEU A 67 17.80 20.34 -17.98
N LYS A 68 18.81 19.84 -18.69
CA LYS A 68 19.84 19.00 -18.09
C LYS A 68 20.70 19.77 -17.08
N GLN A 69 21.00 21.03 -17.37
CA GLN A 69 21.69 21.90 -16.42
C GLN A 69 20.84 22.17 -15.17
N ALA A 70 19.55 22.50 -15.34
CA ALA A 70 18.63 22.69 -14.23
C ALA A 70 18.47 21.41 -13.38
N GLU A 71 18.50 20.23 -14.00
CA GLU A 71 18.51 18.95 -13.29
C GLU A 71 19.79 18.76 -12.48
N MET A 72 20.97 19.04 -13.05
CA MET A 72 22.25 18.95 -12.34
C MET A 72 22.34 19.94 -11.17
N ASP A 73 21.86 21.17 -11.36
CA ASP A 73 21.88 22.22 -10.34
C ASP A 73 20.97 21.87 -9.15
N HIS A 74 19.92 21.08 -9.38
CA HIS A 74 18.93 20.70 -8.37
C HIS A 74 18.91 19.20 -8.05
N GLU A 75 19.89 18.42 -8.52
CA GLU A 75 19.89 16.96 -8.39
C GLU A 75 19.78 16.52 -6.92
N ARG A 76 20.53 17.18 -6.05
CA ARG A 76 20.50 16.92 -4.60
C ARG A 76 19.14 17.24 -3.98
N ASP A 77 18.54 18.36 -4.36
CA ASP A 77 17.24 18.77 -3.83
C ASP A 77 16.14 17.83 -4.31
N LEU A 78 16.18 17.42 -5.59
CA LEU A 78 15.25 16.47 -6.17
C LEU A 78 15.38 15.08 -5.54
N ALA A 79 16.61 14.61 -5.32
CA ALA A 79 16.88 13.35 -4.62
C ALA A 79 16.35 13.39 -3.18
N GLN A 80 16.53 14.51 -2.47
CA GLN A 80 16.01 14.69 -1.13
C GLN A 80 14.47 14.71 -1.10
N ILE A 81 13.83 15.37 -2.07
CA ILE A 81 12.37 15.39 -2.21
C ILE A 81 11.85 13.98 -2.50
N ALA A 82 12.51 13.22 -3.38
CA ALA A 82 12.14 11.84 -3.68
C ALA A 82 12.22 10.95 -2.42
N ALA A 83 13.33 11.01 -1.69
CA ALA A 83 13.51 10.28 -0.43
C ALA A 83 12.47 10.67 0.63
N GLN A 84 12.16 11.96 0.75
CA GLN A 84 11.14 12.45 1.69
C GLN A 84 9.74 11.94 1.35
N ARG A 85 9.41 11.82 0.05
CA ARG A 85 8.13 11.28 -0.40
C ARG A 85 8.01 9.80 -0.06
N GLU A 86 9.02 9.01 -0.36
CA GLU A 86 9.05 7.59 -0.01
C GLU A 86 8.92 7.40 1.51
N GLN A 87 9.66 8.19 2.29
CA GLN A 87 9.53 8.18 3.75
C GLN A 87 8.12 8.54 4.23
N THR A 88 7.47 9.51 3.57
CA THR A 88 6.10 9.93 3.91
C THR A 88 5.10 8.83 3.58
N GLU A 89 5.22 8.19 2.41
CA GLU A 89 4.36 7.08 2.02
C GLU A 89 4.52 5.88 2.96
N LEU A 90 5.76 5.51 3.30
CA LEU A 90 6.06 4.48 4.29
C LEU A 90 5.47 4.84 5.66
N SER A 91 5.58 6.11 6.09
CA SER A 91 5.01 6.58 7.36
C SER A 91 3.48 6.52 7.38
N ALA A 92 2.81 6.87 6.28
CA ALA A 92 1.36 6.79 6.17
C ALA A 92 0.89 5.34 6.18
N ARG A 93 1.60 4.46 5.48
CA ARG A 93 1.30 3.03 5.44
C ARG A 93 1.52 2.36 6.80
N THR A 94 2.61 2.69 7.48
CA THR A 94 2.87 2.20 8.85
C THR A 94 1.84 2.73 9.85
N ALA A 95 1.41 3.99 9.73
CA ALA A 95 0.34 4.55 10.55
C ALA A 95 -0.97 3.75 10.39
N LEU A 96 -1.37 3.42 9.16
CA LEU A 96 -2.54 2.57 8.89
C LEU A 96 -2.41 1.18 9.52
N TYR A 97 -1.28 0.49 9.32
CA TYR A 97 -1.05 -0.83 9.93
C TYR A 97 -1.03 -0.76 11.46
N SER A 98 -0.45 0.29 12.04
CA SER A 98 -0.42 0.49 13.48
C SER A 98 -1.80 0.77 14.07
N ALA A 99 -2.65 1.51 13.35
CA ALA A 99 -4.04 1.75 13.73
C ALA A 99 -4.86 0.46 13.69
N GLU A 100 -4.70 -0.37 12.64
CA GLU A 100 -5.38 -1.66 12.54
C GLU A 100 -4.90 -2.64 13.63
N ALA A 101 -3.60 -2.65 13.93
CA ALA A 101 -3.04 -3.44 15.02
C ALA A 101 -3.55 -2.97 16.40
N ALA A 102 -3.63 -1.65 16.62
CA ALA A 102 -4.15 -1.06 17.85
C ALA A 102 -5.65 -1.33 18.03
N ASP A 103 -6.43 -1.32 16.95
CA ASP A 103 -7.86 -1.65 17.00
C ASP A 103 -8.09 -3.12 17.39
N ARG A 104 -7.29 -4.05 16.81
CA ARG A 104 -7.30 -5.46 17.20
C ARG A 104 -6.87 -5.66 18.67
N ASP A 105 -5.88 -4.92 19.16
CA ASP A 105 -5.44 -4.99 20.56
C ASP A 105 -6.47 -4.40 21.53
N SER A 106 -7.14 -3.31 21.14
CA SER A 106 -8.25 -2.71 21.88
C SER A 106 -9.43 -3.68 22.00
N ALA A 107 -9.79 -4.36 20.90
CA ALA A 107 -10.83 -5.39 20.89
C ALA A 107 -10.50 -6.58 21.81
N ARG A 108 -9.22 -6.94 21.94
CA ARG A 108 -8.73 -7.97 22.88
C ARG A 108 -8.76 -7.51 24.34
N LYS A 109 -8.36 -6.27 24.62
CA LYS A 109 -8.41 -5.68 25.97
C LYS A 109 -9.85 -5.48 26.46
N LEU A 110 -10.77 -5.13 25.56
CA LEU A 110 -12.21 -5.10 25.85
C LEU A 110 -12.76 -6.50 26.11
N ALA A 111 -12.31 -7.52 25.36
CA ALA A 111 -12.69 -8.92 25.59
C ALA A 111 -12.20 -9.45 26.95
N ALA A 112 -10.96 -9.12 27.34
CA ALA A 112 -10.40 -9.52 28.63
C ALA A 112 -11.10 -8.88 29.84
N LYS A 113 -11.84 -7.78 29.64
CA LYS A 113 -12.59 -7.07 30.69
C LYS A 113 -14.07 -7.49 30.78
N GLN A 114 -14.56 -8.39 29.93
CA GLN A 114 -15.94 -8.90 30.00
C GLN A 114 -16.00 -10.29 30.64
N PRO A 115 -16.28 -10.39 31.95
CA PRO A 115 -16.51 -11.68 32.59
C PRO A 115 -17.84 -12.26 32.08
N GLY A 116 -17.79 -13.29 31.24
CA GLY A 116 -18.98 -14.04 30.80
C GLY A 116 -19.24 -14.11 29.28
N ASP A 117 -18.28 -13.79 28.42
CA ASP A 117 -18.49 -13.88 26.96
C ASP A 117 -18.55 -15.34 26.46
N TRP A 118 -19.76 -15.90 26.48
CA TRP A 118 -20.09 -17.21 25.91
C TRP A 118 -20.37 -17.15 24.41
N VAL A 119 -20.60 -15.96 23.85
CA VAL A 119 -21.02 -15.80 22.46
C VAL A 119 -19.85 -16.08 21.52
N ARG A 120 -18.66 -15.52 21.79
CA ARG A 120 -17.48 -15.72 20.93
C ARG A 120 -17.00 -17.18 20.85
N PRO A 121 -16.86 -17.92 21.97
CA PRO A 121 -16.50 -19.34 21.90
C PRO A 121 -17.55 -20.14 21.13
N THR A 122 -18.84 -19.90 21.39
CA THR A 122 -19.94 -20.65 20.77
C THR A 122 -19.99 -20.46 19.25
N ILE A 123 -19.82 -19.22 18.76
CA ILE A 123 -19.74 -18.94 17.32
C ILE A 123 -18.51 -19.61 16.69
N THR A 124 -17.38 -19.59 17.39
CA THR A 124 -16.13 -20.22 16.90
C THR A 124 -16.27 -21.73 16.78
N PHE A 125 -16.84 -22.38 17.80
CA PHE A 125 -17.14 -23.81 17.75
C PHE A 125 -18.18 -24.15 16.68
N GLY A 126 -19.20 -23.30 16.49
CA GLY A 126 -20.19 -23.45 15.41
C GLY A 126 -19.56 -23.36 14.01
N LEU A 127 -18.68 -22.38 13.77
CA LEU A 127 -17.95 -22.22 12.51
C LEU A 127 -17.01 -23.40 12.23
N LEU A 128 -16.30 -23.88 13.25
CA LEU A 128 -15.43 -25.06 13.16
C LEU A 128 -16.22 -26.34 12.84
N PHE A 129 -17.33 -26.57 13.56
CA PHE A 129 -18.19 -27.72 13.30
C PHE A 129 -18.79 -27.65 11.90
N GLY A 130 -19.26 -26.48 11.47
CA GLY A 130 -19.77 -26.28 10.11
C GLY A 130 -18.72 -26.51 9.03
N ALA A 131 -17.47 -26.10 9.25
CA ALA A 131 -16.37 -26.38 8.31
C ALA A 131 -16.09 -27.88 8.19
N ILE A 132 -16.07 -28.61 9.31
CA ILE A 132 -15.93 -30.08 9.32
C ILE A 132 -17.12 -30.73 8.61
N ALA A 133 -18.35 -30.27 8.88
CA ALA A 133 -19.55 -30.79 8.22
C ALA A 133 -19.55 -30.56 6.70
N ILE A 134 -19.09 -29.38 6.24
CA ILE A 134 -18.90 -29.10 4.81
C ILE A 134 -17.89 -30.07 4.20
N LEU A 135 -16.74 -30.32 4.86
CA LEU A 135 -15.75 -31.27 4.37
C LEU A 135 -16.34 -32.68 4.28
N VAL A 136 -17.02 -33.15 5.33
CA VAL A 136 -17.68 -34.46 5.34
C VAL A 136 -18.73 -34.54 4.22
N PHE A 137 -19.52 -33.48 4.01
CA PHE A 137 -20.52 -33.41 2.96
C PHE A 137 -19.92 -33.39 1.55
N VAL A 138 -18.77 -32.73 1.34
CA VAL A 138 -18.08 -32.76 0.05
C VAL A 138 -17.46 -34.14 -0.22
N PHE A 139 -16.90 -34.80 0.80
CA PHE A 139 -16.26 -36.11 0.65
C PHE A 139 -17.25 -37.29 0.59
N HIS A 140 -18.41 -37.20 1.26
CA HIS A 140 -19.45 -38.24 1.28
C HIS A 140 -20.66 -37.91 0.40
N GLY A 141 -20.80 -36.66 -0.03
CA GLY A 141 -21.94 -36.19 -0.80
C GLY A 141 -21.94 -36.76 -2.21
N ASN A 142 -23.11 -37.23 -2.64
CA ASN A 142 -23.31 -37.71 -3.99
C ASN A 142 -23.04 -36.57 -4.97
N ALA A 143 -22.20 -36.82 -5.99
CA ALA A 143 -21.68 -35.82 -6.93
C ALA A 143 -22.74 -35.08 -7.77
N SER A 144 -24.04 -35.29 -7.52
CA SER A 144 -25.16 -34.67 -8.22
C SER A 144 -25.22 -33.15 -8.07
N LEU A 145 -24.86 -32.58 -6.91
CA LEU A 145 -24.81 -31.13 -6.69
C LEU A 145 -23.63 -30.44 -7.42
N LEU A 146 -22.58 -31.20 -7.75
CA LEU A 146 -21.39 -30.70 -8.46
C LEU A 146 -21.49 -30.86 -9.99
N LYS A 147 -22.52 -31.57 -10.48
CA LYS A 147 -22.72 -31.83 -11.92
C LYS A 147 -23.29 -30.63 -12.67
N ASP A 148 -24.05 -29.77 -11.99
CA ASP A 148 -24.52 -28.51 -12.57
C ASP A 148 -23.50 -27.39 -12.28
N ALA A 149 -22.98 -26.78 -13.33
CA ALA A 149 -21.92 -25.77 -13.24
C ALA A 149 -22.37 -24.53 -12.45
N THR A 150 -23.64 -24.13 -12.58
CA THR A 150 -24.20 -22.96 -11.90
C THR A 150 -24.37 -23.21 -10.39
N THR A 151 -24.88 -24.39 -10.04
CA THR A 151 -25.02 -24.82 -8.63
C THR A 151 -23.65 -25.00 -7.96
N SER A 152 -22.69 -25.62 -8.64
CA SER A 152 -21.33 -25.83 -8.15
C SER A 152 -20.60 -24.51 -7.87
N LEU A 153 -20.72 -23.52 -8.76
CA LEU A 153 -20.11 -22.20 -8.57
C LEU A 153 -20.69 -21.47 -7.35
N THR A 154 -22.00 -21.54 -7.17
CA THR A 154 -22.70 -20.89 -6.04
C THR A 154 -22.29 -21.55 -4.72
N VAL A 155 -22.29 -22.89 -4.67
CA VAL A 155 -21.88 -23.65 -3.50
C VAL A 155 -20.41 -23.39 -3.15
N GLY A 156 -19.52 -23.38 -4.15
CA GLY A 156 -18.10 -23.06 -3.96
C GLY A 156 -17.87 -21.65 -3.42
N THR A 157 -18.65 -20.66 -3.88
CA THR A 157 -18.58 -19.28 -3.39
C THR A 157 -19.03 -19.17 -1.94
N VAL A 158 -20.14 -19.82 -1.57
CA VAL A 158 -20.64 -19.83 -0.18
C VAL A 158 -19.65 -20.52 0.76
N ILE A 159 -19.08 -21.66 0.35
CA ILE A 159 -18.02 -22.34 1.09
C ILE A 159 -16.80 -21.42 1.23
N GLY A 160 -16.41 -20.73 0.16
CA GLY A 160 -15.30 -19.77 0.17
C GLY A 160 -15.50 -18.66 1.21
N TYR A 161 -16.70 -18.06 1.27
CA TYR A 161 -17.03 -17.07 2.29
C TYR A 161 -17.01 -17.67 3.70
N TRP A 162 -17.57 -18.86 3.90
CA TRP A 162 -17.53 -19.53 5.21
C TRP A 162 -16.10 -19.73 5.72
N PHE A 163 -15.19 -20.22 4.87
CA PHE A 163 -13.79 -20.42 5.24
C PHE A 163 -13.04 -19.10 5.44
N ASN A 164 -13.45 -18.01 4.79
CA ASN A 164 -12.89 -16.67 5.02
C ASN A 164 -13.24 -16.16 6.43
N GLU A 165 -14.50 -16.28 6.85
CA GLU A 165 -14.96 -15.91 8.20
C GLU A 165 -14.33 -16.79 9.28
N LEU A 166 -14.16 -18.09 9.01
CA LEU A 166 -13.43 -19.00 9.92
C LEU A 166 -11.97 -18.54 10.10
N LYS A 167 -11.28 -18.13 9.04
CA LYS A 167 -9.90 -17.61 9.13
C LYS A 167 -9.83 -16.32 9.95
N GLN A 168 -10.76 -15.39 9.79
CA GLN A 168 -10.83 -14.18 10.62
C GLN A 168 -11.04 -14.53 12.09
N THR A 169 -11.96 -15.45 12.37
CA THR A 169 -12.25 -15.91 13.74
C THR A 169 -11.04 -16.61 14.38
N LEU A 170 -10.38 -17.50 13.64
CA LEU A 170 -9.14 -18.15 14.12
C LEU A 170 -8.01 -17.13 14.32
N SER A 171 -7.93 -16.11 13.47
CA SER A 171 -6.96 -15.01 13.62
C SER A 171 -7.24 -14.13 14.84
N PHE A 172 -8.50 -14.05 15.28
CA PHE A 172 -8.84 -13.39 16.54
C PHE A 172 -8.28 -14.17 17.74
N TRP A 173 -8.49 -15.49 17.80
CA TRP A 173 -8.08 -16.37 18.90
C TRP A 173 -6.57 -16.66 18.94
N PHE A 174 -5.99 -17.02 17.80
CA PHE A 174 -4.58 -17.41 17.71
C PHE A 174 -3.66 -16.26 17.30
N GLY A 175 -4.22 -15.09 16.98
CA GLY A 175 -3.57 -14.10 16.12
C GLY A 175 -2.10 -13.86 16.42
N THR A 176 -1.25 -14.24 15.46
CA THR A 176 0.22 -14.03 15.42
C THR A 176 0.95 -14.12 16.78
N THR A 177 0.48 -15.00 17.67
CA THR A 177 0.85 -15.00 19.10
C THR A 177 2.32 -15.35 19.37
N SER A 178 3.06 -15.87 18.40
CA SER A 178 4.52 -15.94 18.48
C SER A 178 5.20 -14.62 18.12
N ASP A 179 4.80 -14.01 17.00
CA ASP A 179 5.60 -12.97 16.35
C ASP A 179 5.36 -11.59 16.95
N ALA A 180 4.12 -11.25 17.32
CA ALA A 180 3.81 -9.96 17.93
C ALA A 180 4.38 -9.86 19.36
N THR A 181 4.31 -10.95 20.12
CA THR A 181 4.87 -11.03 21.48
C THR A 181 6.39 -11.02 21.45
N ALA A 182 7.02 -11.78 20.53
CA ALA A 182 8.47 -11.78 20.36
C ALA A 182 9.00 -10.45 19.81
N THR A 183 8.27 -9.79 18.90
CA THR A 183 8.66 -8.47 18.36
C THR A 183 8.50 -7.39 19.41
N ASN A 184 7.40 -7.36 20.16
CA ASN A 184 7.21 -6.40 21.25
C ASN A 184 8.24 -6.61 22.38
N ALA A 185 8.64 -7.87 22.66
CA ALA A 185 9.72 -8.16 23.58
C ALA A 185 11.08 -7.64 23.07
N LYS A 186 11.40 -7.84 21.78
CA LYS A 186 12.64 -7.31 21.17
C LYS A 186 12.68 -5.78 21.11
N VAL A 187 11.55 -5.14 20.84
CA VAL A 187 11.43 -3.67 20.83
C VAL A 187 11.55 -3.11 22.24
N ALA A 188 10.96 -3.76 23.25
CA ALA A 188 11.12 -3.37 24.64
C ALA A 188 12.57 -3.57 25.13
N ASP A 189 13.22 -4.67 24.74
CA ASP A 189 14.62 -4.94 25.04
C ASP A 189 15.56 -3.88 24.41
N PHE A 190 15.31 -3.52 23.13
CA PHE A 190 16.02 -2.44 22.45
C PHE A 190 15.79 -1.07 23.10
N ALA A 191 14.57 -0.78 23.57
CA ALA A 191 14.23 0.50 24.19
C ALA A 191 14.81 0.67 25.59
N VAL A 192 14.99 -0.42 26.35
CA VAL A 192 15.52 -0.38 27.73
C VAL A 192 17.04 -0.55 27.77
N SER A 193 17.65 -1.15 26.76
CA SER A 193 19.11 -1.28 26.65
C SER A 193 19.60 -1.11 25.20
N PRO A 194 19.74 0.14 24.72
CA PRO A 194 20.25 0.41 23.38
C PRO A 194 21.75 0.07 23.30
N GLY A 195 22.07 -1.20 23.03
CA GLY A 195 23.48 -1.65 22.85
C GLY A 195 23.83 -3.07 23.30
N ALA A 196 22.90 -3.87 23.85
CA ALA A 196 23.24 -5.21 24.35
C ALA A 196 23.20 -6.33 23.28
N THR A 197 22.49 -6.15 22.16
CA THR A 197 22.41 -7.17 21.11
C THR A 197 23.45 -6.92 20.03
N GLY A 198 24.71 -7.13 20.41
CA GLY A 198 25.87 -6.97 19.54
C GLY A 198 27.01 -7.87 19.99
N LYS A 199 26.74 -9.15 20.24
CA LYS A 199 27.68 -10.27 20.17
C LYS A 199 26.93 -11.56 19.84
#